data_AF-A0A947CAW4-F1
#
_entry.id   AF-A0A947CAW4-F1
#
_cell.length_a   1.000
_cell.length_b   1.000
_cell.length_c   1.000
_cell.angle_alpha   90.00
_cell.angle_beta   90.00
_cell.angle_gamma   90.00
#
_symmetry.space_group_name_H-M   'P 1'
#
loop_
_entity.id
_entity.type
_entity.pdbx_description
1 polymer ?
#
loop_
_entity_poly.entity_id
_entity_poly.type
_entity_poly.pdbx_seq_one_letter_code
_entity_poly.pdbx_strand_id
1 'polypeptide(L)'
;MSDAANQITLTIDGVEVSVAAGTTLLQAAEHAGVVVPHYCYHPGIPSRPAQCRMCLVEIEGQPKLQPSCVFPAGEGMVVHTTSEAAEKARQSVIEFLLLNHPLD
;
A
#
# COMPACT_ATOMS: atom_id res chain seq x y z
N MET A 1 8.31 27.87 0.99
CA MET A 1 9.74 27.52 1.17
C MET A 1 9.86 26.71 2.47
N SER A 2 9.71 25.38 2.41
CA SER A 2 10.06 24.45 3.53
C SER A 2 10.06 22.96 3.16
N ASP A 3 9.55 22.52 2.01
CA ASP A 3 9.30 21.08 1.76
C ASP A 3 10.52 20.21 1.47
N ALA A 4 11.73 20.78 1.40
CA ALA A 4 12.96 19.99 1.20
C ALA A 4 13.48 19.33 2.49
N ALA A 5 12.98 19.71 3.68
CA ALA A 5 13.62 19.34 4.94
C ALA A 5 13.14 18.00 5.55
N ASN A 6 12.19 17.29 4.92
CA ASN A 6 11.67 16.04 5.48
C ASN A 6 11.20 15.05 4.40
N GLN A 7 12.03 14.86 3.37
CA GLN A 7 11.84 13.75 2.43
C GLN A 7 12.40 12.47 3.04
N ILE A 8 11.66 11.38 2.85
CA ILE A 8 12.10 10.02 3.16
C ILE A 8 12.27 9.23 1.88
N THR A 9 13.27 8.38 1.83
CA THR A 9 13.55 7.51 0.68
C THR A 9 13.25 6.07 1.05
N LEU A 10 12.55 5.36 0.17
CA LEU A 10 12.20 3.96 0.32
C LEU A 10 12.23 3.26 -1.04
N THR A 11 12.25 1.94 -1.02
CA THR A 11 12.26 1.09 -2.22
C THR A 11 10.93 0.37 -2.36
N ILE A 12 10.27 0.50 -3.51
CA ILE A 12 9.02 -0.18 -3.83
C ILE A 12 9.22 -0.98 -5.11
N ASP A 13 9.10 -2.30 -5.06
CA ASP A 13 9.32 -3.22 -6.19
C ASP A 13 10.66 -2.98 -6.92
N GLY A 14 11.71 -2.65 -6.16
CA GLY A 14 13.05 -2.37 -6.67
C GLY A 14 13.24 -0.95 -7.22
N VAL A 15 12.19 -0.11 -7.23
CA VAL A 15 12.25 1.31 -7.60
C VAL A 15 12.45 2.16 -6.35
N GLU A 16 13.51 2.96 -6.33
CA GLU A 16 13.75 3.95 -5.28
C GLU A 16 12.84 5.16 -5.49
N VAL A 17 12.13 5.58 -4.44
CA VAL A 17 11.22 6.71 -4.46
C VAL A 17 11.43 7.58 -3.22
N SER A 18 11.45 8.90 -3.42
CA SER A 18 11.54 9.88 -2.35
C SER A 18 10.21 10.62 -2.21
N VAL A 19 9.61 10.56 -1.02
CA VAL A 19 8.32 11.20 -0.71
C VAL A 19 8.41 12.03 0.57
N ALA A 20 7.47 12.95 0.78
CA ALA A 20 7.41 13.69 2.03
C ALA A 20 7.10 12.74 3.21
N ALA A 21 7.72 12.97 4.36
CA ALA A 21 7.40 12.25 5.58
C ALA A 21 5.90 12.39 5.93
N GLY A 22 5.28 11.28 6.36
CA GLY A 22 3.84 11.21 6.61
C GLY A 22 3.00 10.75 5.41
N THR A 23 3.62 10.58 4.24
CA THR A 23 3.00 9.89 3.08
C THR A 23 2.75 8.42 3.42
N THR A 24 1.66 7.83 2.93
CA THR A 24 1.41 6.39 3.11
C THR A 24 2.13 5.56 2.06
N LEU A 25 2.29 4.26 2.29
CA LEU A 25 2.89 3.36 1.30
C LEU A 25 2.11 3.31 -0.01
N LEU A 26 0.78 3.43 0.04
CA LEU A 26 -0.06 3.48 -1.17
C LEU A 26 0.28 4.70 -2.03
N GLN A 27 0.37 5.87 -1.39
CA GLN A 27 0.72 7.11 -2.08
C GLN A 27 2.17 7.07 -2.57
N ALA A 28 3.11 6.52 -1.79
CA ALA A 28 4.49 6.35 -2.23
C ALA A 28 4.59 5.42 -3.46
N ALA A 29 3.80 4.34 -3.50
CA ALA A 29 3.71 3.46 -4.67
C ALA A 29 3.18 4.20 -5.91
N GLU A 30 2.14 5.04 -5.76
CA GLU A 30 1.64 5.89 -6.84
C GLU A 30 2.73 6.84 -7.40
N HIS A 31 3.57 7.41 -6.53
CA HIS A 31 4.71 8.25 -6.97
C HIS A 31 5.78 7.44 -7.70
N ALA A 32 5.96 6.16 -7.36
CA ALA A 32 6.84 5.23 -8.05
C ALA A 32 6.24 4.67 -9.36
N GLY A 33 4.99 5.02 -9.70
CA GLY A 33 4.28 4.46 -10.85
C GLY A 33 3.78 3.03 -10.65
N VAL A 34 3.80 2.54 -9.40
CA VAL A 34 3.34 1.20 -9.01
C VAL A 34 1.88 1.26 -8.60
N VAL A 35 1.04 0.46 -9.27
CA VAL A 35 -0.40 0.39 -8.98
C VAL A 35 -0.67 -0.67 -7.93
N VAL A 36 -1.07 -0.25 -6.73
CA VAL A 36 -1.55 -1.16 -5.68
C VAL A 36 -3.08 -1.21 -5.71
N PRO A 37 -3.70 -2.39 -5.86
CA PRO A 37 -5.15 -2.50 -5.96
C PRO A 37 -5.83 -2.11 -4.65
N HIS A 38 -6.93 -1.37 -4.73
CA HIS A 38 -7.67 -0.90 -3.57
C HIS A 38 -9.15 -0.65 -3.91
N TYR A 39 -10.04 -0.86 -2.93
CA TYR A 39 -11.46 -0.55 -3.06
C TYR A 39 -11.90 0.61 -2.15
N CYS A 40 -11.53 0.55 -0.86
CA CYS A 40 -12.03 1.51 0.13
C CYS A 40 -11.18 2.77 0.30
N TYR A 41 -10.04 2.87 -0.39
CA TYR A 41 -9.21 4.09 -0.38
C TYR A 41 -9.72 5.06 -1.44
N HIS A 42 -9.79 6.34 -1.08
CA HIS A 42 -10.06 7.41 -2.03
C HIS A 42 -9.37 8.68 -1.52
N PRO A 43 -8.68 9.46 -2.37
CA PRO A 43 -7.96 10.66 -1.94
C PRO A 43 -8.87 11.74 -1.34
N GLY A 44 -10.13 11.80 -1.79
CA GLY A 44 -11.17 12.68 -1.23
C GLY A 44 -11.82 12.17 0.08
N ILE A 45 -11.44 11.00 0.60
CA ILE A 45 -11.98 10.44 1.85
C ILE A 45 -10.83 10.27 2.86
N PRO A 46 -10.66 11.21 3.82
CA PRO A 46 -9.48 11.24 4.70
C PRO A 46 -9.36 10.05 5.66
N SER A 47 -10.47 9.37 5.97
CA SER A 47 -10.53 8.36 7.03
C SER A 47 -9.69 7.13 6.77
N ARG A 48 -9.45 6.77 5.49
CA ARG A 48 -8.64 5.62 5.04
C ARG A 48 -8.90 4.38 5.91
N PRO A 49 -10.07 3.72 5.79
CA PRO A 49 -10.55 2.79 6.81
C PRO A 49 -9.82 1.44 6.84
N ALA A 50 -9.00 1.13 5.83
CA ALA A 50 -8.30 -0.15 5.67
C ALA A 50 -9.21 -1.41 5.75
N GLN A 51 -10.50 -1.27 5.47
CA GLN A 51 -11.50 -2.34 5.60
C GLN A 51 -11.42 -3.38 4.49
N CYS A 52 -11.18 -2.97 3.24
CA CYS A 52 -11.23 -3.90 2.10
C CYS A 52 -10.05 -4.88 2.02
N ARG A 53 -8.93 -4.61 2.71
CA ARG A 53 -7.69 -5.41 2.68
C ARG A 53 -7.10 -5.71 1.28
N MET A 54 -7.57 -5.07 0.22
CA MET A 54 -7.03 -5.27 -1.13
C MET A 54 -5.61 -4.69 -1.29
N CYS A 55 -5.32 -3.61 -0.55
CA CYS A 55 -4.05 -2.89 -0.63
C CYS A 55 -2.91 -3.50 0.21
N LEU A 56 -3.02 -4.78 0.59
CA LEU A 56 -1.99 -5.45 1.40
C LEU A 56 -0.68 -5.55 0.60
N VAL A 57 0.42 -5.18 1.24
CA VAL A 57 1.79 -5.24 0.70
C VAL A 57 2.71 -5.94 1.69
N GLU A 58 3.77 -6.54 1.19
CA GLU A 58 4.84 -7.10 2.01
C GLU A 58 5.90 -6.03 2.27
N ILE A 59 6.40 -6.00 3.50
CA ILE A 59 7.46 -5.09 3.93
C ILE A 59 8.54 -5.95 4.56
N GLU A 60 9.79 -5.80 4.13
CA GLU A 60 10.89 -6.55 4.73
C GLU A 60 11.01 -6.28 6.23
N GLY A 61 11.23 -7.35 7.00
CA GLY A 61 11.28 -7.28 8.46
C GLY A 61 9.92 -7.22 9.17
N GLN A 62 8.80 -7.08 8.45
CA GLN A 62 7.47 -7.18 9.06
C GLN A 62 6.95 -8.63 9.01
N PRO A 63 6.42 -9.18 10.13
CA PRO A 63 5.95 -10.56 10.17
C PRO A 63 4.60 -10.76 9.47
N LYS A 64 3.92 -9.68 9.08
CA LYS A 64 2.58 -9.69 8.47
C LYS A 64 2.51 -8.64 7.37
N LEU A 65 1.72 -8.94 6.34
CA LEU A 65 1.35 -7.99 5.31
C LEU A 65 0.66 -6.77 5.93
N GLN A 66 1.00 -5.58 5.42
CA GLN A 66 0.50 -4.32 5.92
C GLN A 66 -0.46 -3.66 4.92
N PRO A 67 -1.55 -3.03 5.38
CA PRO A 67 -2.42 -2.27 4.51
C PRO A 67 -1.73 -0.96 4.09
N SER A 68 -1.27 -0.90 2.84
CA SER A 68 -0.52 0.25 2.31
C SER A 68 -1.29 1.58 2.37
N CYS A 69 -2.63 1.53 2.35
CA CYS A 69 -3.48 2.74 2.38
C CYS A 69 -3.40 3.53 3.70
N VAL A 70 -2.95 2.91 4.80
CA VAL A 70 -2.82 3.57 6.12
C VAL A 70 -1.42 3.48 6.71
N PHE A 71 -0.62 2.52 6.25
CA PHE A 71 0.72 2.34 6.78
C PHE A 71 1.62 3.49 6.32
N PRO A 72 2.27 4.24 7.24
CA PRO A 72 3.13 5.35 6.87
C PRO A 72 4.40 4.83 6.20
N ALA A 73 4.83 5.48 5.13
CA ALA A 73 6.15 5.27 4.56
C ALA A 73 7.21 5.68 5.58
N GLY A 74 8.28 4.89 5.68
CA GLY A 74 9.43 5.17 6.54
C GLY A 74 10.73 5.07 5.75
N GLU A 75 11.75 5.75 6.26
CA GLU A 75 13.10 5.76 5.66
C GLU A 75 13.67 4.34 5.54
N GLY A 76 14.21 4.03 4.36
CA GLY A 76 14.88 2.76 4.08
C GLY A 76 13.97 1.53 4.03
N MET A 77 12.64 1.71 4.04
CA MET A 77 11.72 0.58 3.89
C MET A 77 11.88 -0.06 2.51
N VAL A 78 11.79 -1.39 2.46
CA VAL A 78 11.70 -2.16 1.23
C VAL A 78 10.34 -2.83 1.18
N VAL A 79 9.56 -2.47 0.17
CA VAL A 79 8.17 -2.87 -0.01
C VAL A 79 8.02 -3.67 -1.29
N HIS A 80 7.39 -4.83 -1.19
CA HIS A 80 7.09 -5.71 -2.31
C HIS A 80 5.57 -5.73 -2.50
N THR A 81 5.10 -5.17 -3.61
CA THR A 81 3.67 -5.11 -3.94
C THR A 81 3.22 -6.32 -4.75
N THR A 82 4.13 -7.03 -5.41
CA THR A 82 3.86 -8.24 -6.20
C THR A 82 4.54 -9.49 -5.64
N SER A 83 4.75 -9.56 -4.32
CA SER A 83 5.26 -10.77 -3.69
C SER A 83 4.21 -11.89 -3.68
N GLU A 84 4.66 -13.15 -3.64
CA GLU A 84 3.78 -14.31 -3.59
C GLU A 84 2.78 -14.23 -2.41
N ALA A 85 3.26 -13.76 -1.25
CA ALA A 85 2.42 -13.57 -0.07
C ALA A 85 1.34 -12.50 -0.30
N ALA A 86 1.70 -11.35 -0.88
CA ALA A 86 0.77 -10.27 -1.18
C ALA A 86 -0.29 -10.69 -2.22
N GLU A 87 0.13 -11.36 -3.29
CA GLU A 87 -0.79 -11.85 -4.33
C GLU A 87 -1.76 -12.89 -3.79
N LYS A 88 -1.27 -13.89 -3.04
CA LYS A 88 -2.12 -14.91 -2.42
C LYS A 88 -3.14 -14.30 -1.45
N ALA A 89 -2.71 -13.33 -0.63
CA ALA A 89 -3.62 -12.63 0.27
C ALA A 89 -4.71 -11.88 -0.50
N ARG A 90 -4.38 -11.20 -1.60
CA ARG A 90 -5.36 -10.48 -2.44
C ARG A 90 -6.35 -11.43 -3.11
N GLN A 91 -5.89 -12.59 -3.59
CA GLN A 91 -6.77 -13.63 -4.13
C GLN A 91 -7.78 -14.09 -3.08
N SER A 92 -7.33 -14.40 -1.85
CA SER A 92 -8.25 -14.76 -0.75
C SER A 92 -9.19 -13.62 -0.39
N VAL A 93 -8.74 -12.36 -0.43
CA VAL A 93 -9.62 -11.20 -0.20
C VAL A 93 -10.71 -11.12 -1.27
N ILE A 94 -10.38 -11.29 -2.55
CA ILE A 94 -11.38 -11.35 -3.63
C ILE A 94 -12.35 -12.52 -3.41
N GLU A 95 -11.85 -13.70 -3.06
CA GLU A 95 -12.68 -14.86 -2.75
C GLU A 95 -13.68 -14.54 -1.64
N PHE A 96 -13.25 -13.92 -0.54
CA PHE A 96 -14.14 -13.52 0.55
C PHE A 96 -15.13 -12.41 0.16
N LEU A 97 -14.71 -11.45 -0.66
CA LEU A 97 -15.59 -10.40 -1.15
C LEU A 97 -16.69 -10.96 -2.05
N LEU A 98 -16.36 -11.95 -2.89
CA LEU A 98 -17.28 -12.57 -3.82
C LEU A 98 -18.12 -13.70 -3.20
N LEU A 99 -17.69 -14.26 -2.07
CA LEU A 99 -18.38 -15.37 -1.38
C LEU A 99 -19.88 -15.11 -1.16
N ASN A 100 -20.24 -13.87 -0.83
CA ASN A 100 -21.63 -13.45 -0.60
C ASN A 100 -22.09 -12.35 -1.58
N HIS A 101 -21.29 -12.04 -2.60
CA HIS A 101 -21.70 -11.07 -3.61
C HIS A 101 -22.69 -11.75 -4.57
N PRO A 102 -23.86 -11.13 -4.86
CA PRO A 102 -24.82 -11.73 -5.78
C PRO A 102 -24.23 -11.85 -7.19
N LEU A 103 -24.76 -12.80 -7.97
CA LEU A 103 -24.42 -12.96 -9.39
C LEU A 103 -25.33 -12.05 -10.23
N ASP A 104 -25.17 -10.74 -10.04
CA ASP A 104 -25.92 -9.69 -10.76
C ASP A 104 -25.20 -9.22 -12.04
#